data_AF-A0A948CC18-F1
#
_entry.id   AF-A0A948CC18-F1
#
_cell.length_a   1.000
_cell.length_b   1.000
_cell.length_c   1.000
_cell.angle_alpha   90.00
_cell.angle_beta   90.00
_cell.angle_gamma   90.00
#
_symmetry.space_group_name_H-M   'P 1'
#
loop_
_entity.id
_entity.type
_entity.pdbx_description
1 polymer ?
#
loop_
_entity_poly.entity_id
_entity_poly.type
_entity_poly.pdbx_seq_one_letter_code
_entity_poly.pdbx_strand_id
1 'polypeptide(L)'
;SPARSRPADVRVDDAVARNSTDPGARESAAVRPGPERHALGAQGVWAKASAQSRVSADPAPVDSVQLSLDLGDAPREGEISGLPEMSAAESMAAELEILGLDVSRHVIDGHARFLAALGTTHSRDLLEQRSRSELLVAGVKVATQTPPIRSGRRVVFLTLDDSTGPVDATFFEDAQGPYAQTVFGSWLLVVRGELRRTGHRGVSLRATGAWELSELHGLWRREGIDAVHDLIAAAPRPGDRPSGAAPGTAATEAPTQRRVLVHSSGFAMSPYSDIKPAGEDPKQVARKLWHRSPGSPG
;
A
#
# COMPACT_ATOMS: atom_id res chain seq x y z
N SER A 1 -34.56 21.67 33.78
CA SER A 1 -33.41 20.82 34.18
C SER A 1 -32.50 20.61 32.98
N PRO A 2 -31.22 21.01 33.02
CA PRO A 2 -30.31 20.76 31.91
C PRO A 2 -29.99 19.27 31.83
N ALA A 3 -29.98 18.73 30.60
CA ALA A 3 -29.72 17.33 30.31
C ALA A 3 -28.29 16.96 30.74
N ARG A 4 -28.15 15.90 31.54
CA ARG A 4 -26.83 15.39 31.96
C ARG A 4 -26.17 14.69 30.77
N SER A 5 -25.00 15.17 30.36
CA SER A 5 -24.14 14.54 29.36
C SER A 5 -23.72 13.14 29.80
N ARG A 6 -23.69 12.18 28.87
CA ARG A 6 -23.31 10.80 29.19
C ARG A 6 -21.78 10.72 29.27
N PRO A 7 -21.22 9.89 30.15
CA PRO A 7 -19.77 9.77 30.33
C PRO A 7 -19.01 9.26 29.09
N ALA A 8 -19.71 8.70 28.10
CA ALA A 8 -19.12 8.35 26.81
C ALA A 8 -18.86 9.58 25.92
N ASP A 9 -19.78 10.56 25.93
CA ASP A 9 -19.68 11.78 25.11
C ASP A 9 -18.50 12.63 25.60
N VAL A 10 -18.32 12.72 26.92
CA VAL A 10 -17.17 13.40 27.55
C VAL A 10 -15.82 12.81 27.12
N ARG A 11 -15.73 11.48 26.93
CA ARG A 11 -14.49 10.82 26.50
C ARG A 11 -14.18 11.04 25.02
N VAL A 12 -15.20 11.21 24.19
CA VAL A 12 -15.03 11.49 22.76
C VAL A 12 -14.54 12.93 22.58
N ASP A 13 -15.15 13.88 23.27
CA ASP A 13 -14.72 15.28 23.24
C ASP A 13 -13.28 15.45 23.75
N ASP A 14 -12.91 14.73 24.82
CA ASP A 14 -11.54 14.69 25.34
C ASP A 14 -10.54 14.04 24.36
N ALA A 15 -10.97 13.08 23.53
CA ALA A 15 -10.12 12.48 22.51
C ALA A 15 -9.95 13.42 21.29
N VAL A 16 -11.01 14.12 20.90
CA VAL A 16 -11.00 15.13 19.83
C VAL A 16 -10.08 16.30 20.19
N ALA A 17 -10.15 16.80 21.43
CA ALA A 17 -9.27 17.89 21.89
C ALA A 17 -7.78 17.47 21.91
N ARG A 18 -7.47 16.22 22.26
CA ARG A 18 -6.08 15.70 22.27
C ARG A 18 -5.51 15.48 20.87
N ASN A 19 -6.36 15.18 19.88
CA ASN A 19 -5.98 15.00 18.47
C ASN A 19 -6.21 16.26 17.61
N SER A 20 -6.57 17.39 18.22
CA SER A 20 -6.74 18.66 17.51
C SER A 20 -5.43 19.08 16.85
N THR A 21 -5.50 19.69 15.66
CA THR A 21 -4.34 20.29 14.99
C THR A 21 -3.96 21.65 15.59
N ASP A 22 -4.84 22.25 16.40
CA ASP A 22 -4.58 23.48 17.18
C ASP A 22 -3.71 23.17 18.44
N PRO A 23 -2.56 23.85 18.63
CA PRO A 23 -1.71 23.68 19.81
C PRO A 23 -2.37 24.10 21.15
N GLY A 24 -3.16 25.18 21.15
CA GLY A 24 -3.75 25.73 22.37
C GLY A 24 -4.81 24.82 22.98
N ALA A 25 -5.62 24.18 22.12
CA ALA A 25 -6.62 23.20 22.53
C ALA A 25 -6.02 21.97 23.23
N ARG A 26 -4.81 21.56 22.81
CA ARG A 26 -4.08 20.41 23.37
C ARG A 26 -3.47 20.70 24.74
N GLU A 27 -2.95 21.90 24.96
CA GLU A 27 -2.38 22.31 26.26
C GLU A 27 -3.45 22.34 27.36
N SER A 28 -4.63 22.86 27.07
CA SER A 28 -5.76 22.88 28.01
C SER A 28 -6.25 21.48 28.40
N ALA A 29 -6.11 20.48 27.52
CA ALA A 29 -6.50 19.09 27.79
C ALA A 29 -5.47 18.31 28.65
N ALA A 30 -4.25 18.83 28.80
CA ALA A 30 -3.13 18.15 29.47
C ALA A 30 -3.11 18.32 31.00
N VAL A 31 -4.02 19.11 31.59
CA VAL A 31 -3.97 19.54 33.00
C VAL A 31 -4.44 18.48 34.02
N ARG A 32 -4.95 17.30 33.60
CA ARG A 32 -5.34 16.22 34.53
C ARG A 32 -4.26 15.13 34.67
N PRO A 33 -3.97 14.65 35.89
CA PRO A 33 -2.90 13.69 36.14
C PRO A 33 -3.35 12.26 35.73
N GLY A 34 -3.03 11.87 34.50
CA GLY A 34 -2.98 10.46 34.07
C GLY A 34 -1.63 9.81 34.41
N PRO A 35 -1.52 8.48 34.43
CA PRO A 35 -0.43 7.78 35.11
C PRO A 35 0.91 8.05 34.42
N GLU A 36 1.87 8.42 35.25
CA GLU A 36 3.33 8.42 35.08
C GLU A 36 3.87 8.62 33.66
N ARG A 37 4.12 9.88 33.32
CA ARG A 37 5.04 10.23 32.24
C ARG A 37 6.47 9.96 32.71
N HIS A 38 7.16 9.02 32.06
CA HIS A 38 8.58 8.73 32.28
C HIS A 38 9.41 10.02 32.08
N ALA A 39 10.39 10.30 32.95
CA ALA A 39 11.14 11.57 32.98
C ALA A 39 11.81 11.96 31.64
N LEU A 40 12.02 11.00 30.74
CA LEU A 40 12.59 11.20 29.39
C LEU A 40 11.59 11.73 28.34
N GLY A 41 10.29 11.78 28.66
CA GLY A 41 9.21 12.26 27.79
C GLY A 41 8.79 13.71 28.00
N ALA A 42 9.44 14.44 28.91
CA ALA A 42 9.12 15.85 29.21
C ALA A 42 9.43 16.78 28.03
N GLN A 43 10.42 16.43 27.21
CA GLN A 43 10.72 17.11 25.96
C GLN A 43 10.18 16.20 24.85
N GLY A 44 9.02 16.54 24.29
CA GLY A 44 8.35 15.71 23.27
C GLY A 44 9.32 15.25 22.18
N VAL A 45 9.07 14.08 21.60
CA VAL A 45 9.93 13.44 20.57
C VAL A 45 10.29 14.43 19.45
N TRP A 46 9.36 15.32 19.10
CA TRP A 46 9.56 16.40 18.14
C TRP A 46 10.58 17.47 18.56
N ALA A 47 10.63 17.86 19.84
CA ALA A 47 11.62 18.81 20.33
C ALA A 47 13.04 18.23 20.29
N LYS A 48 13.17 16.92 20.54
CA LYS A 48 14.45 16.21 20.41
C LYS A 48 14.88 16.04 18.95
N ALA A 49 13.92 15.78 18.04
CA ALA A 49 14.18 15.70 16.60
C ALA A 49 14.63 17.06 16.02
N SER A 50 13.96 18.17 16.39
CA SER A 50 14.39 19.52 15.99
C SER A 50 15.71 19.96 16.62
N ALA A 51 16.06 19.46 17.82
CA ALA A 51 17.37 19.71 18.41
C ALA A 51 18.51 18.93 17.70
N GLN A 52 18.18 17.81 17.04
CA GLN A 52 19.12 17.03 16.23
C GLN A 52 19.28 17.57 14.81
N SER A 53 18.29 18.30 14.27
CA SER A 53 18.44 19.04 13.01
C SER A 53 19.24 20.32 13.24
N ARG A 54 20.54 20.18 13.52
CA ARG A 54 21.48 21.29 13.37
C ARG A 54 21.93 21.27 11.93
N VAL A 55 21.57 22.31 11.17
CA VAL A 55 22.24 22.66 9.92
C VAL A 55 23.74 22.64 10.20
N SER A 56 24.51 21.95 9.35
CA SER A 56 25.97 21.95 9.44
C SER A 56 26.44 23.39 9.53
N ALA A 57 27.17 23.74 10.59
CA ALA A 57 27.72 25.09 10.71
C ALA A 57 28.64 25.35 9.52
N ASP A 58 28.55 26.54 8.93
CA ASP A 58 29.47 26.92 7.86
C ASP A 58 30.91 26.75 8.34
N PRO A 59 31.77 26.11 7.53
CA PRO A 59 33.17 25.94 7.89
C PRO A 59 33.80 27.31 8.13
N ALA A 60 34.56 27.43 9.22
CA ALA A 60 35.29 28.65 9.53
C ALA A 60 36.21 29.00 8.34
N PRO A 61 36.26 30.28 7.92
CA PRO A 61 37.13 30.70 6.84
C PRO A 61 38.58 30.34 7.17
N VAL A 62 39.20 29.55 6.30
CA VAL A 62 40.61 29.15 6.41
C VAL A 62 41.48 30.24 5.80
N ASP A 63 42.11 31.04 6.67
CA ASP A 63 43.17 31.98 6.29
C ASP A 63 44.51 31.24 6.08
N SER A 64 44.55 30.34 5.09
CA SER A 64 45.81 29.68 4.68
C SER A 64 46.50 30.48 3.58
N VAL A 65 47.81 30.72 3.72
CA VAL A 65 48.69 31.40 2.74
C VAL A 65 48.85 30.61 1.43
N GLN A 66 48.37 29.37 1.40
CA GLN A 66 48.26 28.57 0.18
C GLN A 66 46.91 28.89 -0.48
N LEU A 67 46.97 29.34 -1.74
CA LEU A 67 45.81 29.64 -2.59
C LEU A 67 44.74 28.54 -2.45
N SER A 68 43.72 28.80 -1.64
CA SER A 68 42.52 27.99 -1.57
C SER A 68 41.83 28.14 -2.92
N LEU A 69 41.69 27.02 -3.63
CA LEU A 69 40.94 27.00 -4.87
C LEU A 69 39.45 27.09 -4.48
N ASP A 70 38.89 28.30 -4.56
CA ASP A 70 37.45 28.50 -4.42
C ASP A 70 36.77 27.94 -5.68
N LEU A 71 36.23 26.73 -5.55
CA LEU A 71 35.50 26.04 -6.62
C LEU A 71 34.12 26.67 -6.89
N GLY A 72 33.65 27.58 -6.01
CA GLY A 72 32.35 28.21 -6.14
C GLY A 72 31.18 27.31 -5.69
N ASP A 73 31.47 26.13 -5.15
CA ASP A 73 30.50 25.11 -4.73
C ASP A 73 29.76 25.45 -3.43
N ALA A 74 30.11 26.58 -2.81
CA ALA A 74 29.46 27.06 -1.61
C ALA A 74 27.97 27.29 -1.91
N PRO A 75 27.03 26.65 -1.17
CA PRO A 75 25.61 26.81 -1.42
C PRO A 75 25.23 28.28 -1.30
N ARG A 76 24.99 28.96 -2.42
CA ARG A 76 24.47 30.32 -2.40
C ARG A 76 22.95 30.26 -2.34
N GLU A 77 22.39 30.68 -1.21
CA GLU A 77 20.95 30.89 -1.10
C GLU A 77 20.48 31.85 -2.20
N GLY A 78 19.65 31.35 -3.13
CA GLY A 78 19.00 32.17 -4.15
C GLY A 78 19.57 32.09 -5.58
N GLU A 79 20.58 31.26 -5.85
CA GLU A 79 20.93 30.97 -7.25
C GLU A 79 19.86 30.06 -7.87
N ILE A 80 18.99 30.65 -8.68
CA ILE A 80 18.00 29.94 -9.48
C ILE A 80 18.77 29.13 -10.52
N SER A 81 18.71 27.79 -10.43
CA SER A 81 19.43 26.86 -11.30
C SER A 81 19.22 27.06 -12.81
N GLY A 82 18.20 27.83 -13.21
CA GLY A 82 17.80 28.03 -14.61
C GLY A 82 17.17 26.80 -15.27
N LEU A 83 17.08 25.67 -14.55
CA LEU A 83 16.39 24.47 -14.97
C LEU A 83 14.87 24.64 -14.84
N PRO A 84 14.07 23.98 -15.72
CA PRO A 84 12.63 23.93 -15.56
C PRO A 84 12.24 23.37 -14.19
N GLU A 85 11.15 23.85 -13.62
CA GLU A 85 10.54 23.20 -12.46
C GLU A 85 10.12 21.77 -12.82
N MET A 86 10.29 20.86 -11.86
CA MET A 86 9.86 19.47 -12.04
C MET A 86 8.36 19.43 -12.30
N SER A 87 7.96 18.70 -13.33
CA SER A 87 6.56 18.39 -13.53
C SER A 87 6.04 17.53 -12.37
N ALA A 88 4.73 17.55 -12.13
CA ALA A 88 4.11 16.73 -11.08
C ALA A 88 4.44 15.23 -11.20
N ALA A 89 4.66 14.73 -12.42
CA ALA A 89 5.06 13.34 -12.65
C ALA A 89 6.53 13.09 -12.25
N GLU A 90 7.43 14.02 -12.55
CA GLU A 90 8.84 13.95 -12.15
C GLU A 90 8.99 14.09 -10.64
N SER A 91 8.23 15.00 -10.02
CA SER A 91 8.21 15.14 -8.56
C SER A 91 7.72 13.87 -7.88
N MET A 92 6.62 13.27 -8.36
CA MET A 92 6.11 12.00 -7.83
C MET A 92 7.12 10.86 -8.02
N ALA A 93 7.76 10.77 -9.18
CA ALA A 93 8.79 9.76 -9.42
C ALA A 93 9.98 9.93 -8.46
N ALA A 94 10.44 11.17 -8.25
CA ALA A 94 11.50 11.48 -7.30
C ALA A 94 11.09 11.24 -5.84
N GLU A 95 9.84 11.53 -5.46
CA GLU A 95 9.30 11.21 -4.13
C GLU A 95 9.32 9.71 -3.88
N LEU A 96 8.84 8.91 -4.83
CA LEU A 96 8.86 7.45 -4.72
C LEU A 96 10.29 6.89 -4.73
N GLU A 97 11.20 7.47 -5.51
CA GLU A 97 12.60 7.03 -5.57
C GLU A 97 13.37 7.40 -4.29
N ILE A 98 13.22 8.63 -3.79
CA ILE A 98 14.02 9.17 -2.70
C ILE A 98 13.37 8.88 -1.34
N LEU A 99 12.07 9.17 -1.20
CA LEU A 99 11.34 9.06 0.06
C LEU A 99 10.67 7.68 0.22
N GLY A 100 10.43 6.96 -0.89
CA GLY A 100 9.74 5.67 -0.88
C GLY A 100 8.24 5.79 -0.62
N LEU A 101 7.68 7.00 -0.69
CA LEU A 101 6.27 7.29 -0.46
C LEU A 101 5.85 8.51 -1.28
N ASP A 102 4.60 8.53 -1.74
CA ASP A 102 4.00 9.71 -2.35
C ASP A 102 3.65 10.76 -1.29
N VAL A 103 4.07 12.01 -1.52
CA VAL A 103 3.81 13.14 -0.63
C VAL A 103 2.89 14.14 -1.31
N SER A 104 3.23 14.55 -2.53
CA SER A 104 2.51 15.61 -3.22
C SER A 104 1.21 15.11 -3.86
N ARG A 105 1.21 13.86 -4.35
CA ARG A 105 0.07 13.27 -5.06
C ARG A 105 0.13 11.76 -5.04
N HIS A 106 -1.02 11.12 -4.81
CA HIS A 106 -1.08 9.67 -4.76
C HIS A 106 -0.81 9.04 -6.14
N VAL A 107 -0.05 7.95 -6.17
CA VAL A 107 0.41 7.32 -7.43
C VAL A 107 -0.75 6.89 -8.34
N ILE A 108 -1.88 6.45 -7.75
CA ILE A 108 -3.08 6.05 -8.48
C ILE A 108 -3.71 7.21 -9.24
N ASP A 109 -3.52 8.44 -8.78
CA ASP A 109 -4.13 9.60 -9.42
C ASP A 109 -3.58 9.79 -10.84
N GLY A 110 -2.38 9.28 -11.16
CA GLY A 110 -1.82 9.24 -12.51
C GLY A 110 -2.65 8.41 -13.49
N HIS A 111 -3.47 7.49 -12.97
CA HIS A 111 -4.32 6.59 -13.73
C HIS A 111 -5.81 6.96 -13.68
N ALA A 112 -6.18 8.10 -13.07
CA ALA A 112 -7.58 8.47 -12.84
C ALA A 112 -8.45 8.41 -14.10
N ARG A 113 -7.95 8.87 -15.26
CA ARG A 113 -8.69 8.80 -16.54
C ARG A 113 -8.95 7.36 -16.99
N PHE A 114 -7.94 6.50 -16.86
CA PHE A 114 -8.06 5.10 -17.21
C PHE A 114 -9.03 4.37 -16.26
N LEU A 115 -8.89 4.60 -14.96
CA LEU A 115 -9.74 3.99 -13.93
C LEU A 115 -11.21 4.41 -14.05
N ALA A 116 -11.46 5.68 -14.39
CA ALA A 116 -12.80 6.17 -14.70
C ALA A 116 -13.37 5.50 -15.95
N ALA A 117 -12.58 5.35 -17.02
CA ALA A 117 -13.01 4.64 -18.23
C ALA A 117 -13.28 3.15 -17.98
N LEU A 118 -12.48 2.51 -17.12
CA LEU A 118 -12.65 1.12 -16.71
C LEU A 118 -13.86 0.90 -15.79
N GLY A 119 -14.38 1.95 -15.17
CA GLY A 119 -15.52 1.87 -14.24
C GLY A 119 -15.14 1.29 -12.87
N THR A 120 -13.95 1.57 -12.36
CA THR A 120 -13.57 1.14 -11.01
C THR A 120 -14.33 1.92 -9.94
N THR A 121 -14.67 1.24 -8.84
CA THR A 121 -15.31 1.84 -7.66
C THR A 121 -14.26 2.20 -6.63
N HIS A 122 -14.36 3.41 -6.07
CA HIS A 122 -13.46 3.87 -5.02
C HIS A 122 -13.85 3.33 -3.63
N SER A 123 -12.89 3.27 -2.71
CA SER A 123 -13.10 2.85 -1.31
C SER A 123 -14.23 3.64 -0.65
N ARG A 124 -14.24 4.96 -0.83
CA ARG A 124 -15.27 5.86 -0.28
C ARG A 124 -16.70 5.51 -0.72
N ASP A 125 -16.86 4.91 -1.91
CA ASP A 125 -18.16 4.62 -2.52
C ASP A 125 -18.64 3.18 -2.26
N LEU A 126 -17.79 2.30 -1.70
CA LEU A 126 -18.13 0.88 -1.48
C LEU A 126 -19.34 0.69 -0.55
N LEU A 127 -19.56 1.61 0.39
CA LEU A 127 -20.70 1.54 1.33
C LEU A 127 -22.04 1.85 0.65
N GLU A 128 -22.04 2.54 -0.48
CA GLU A 128 -23.23 2.86 -1.27
C GLU A 128 -23.61 1.72 -2.21
N GLN A 129 -22.66 0.84 -2.52
CA GLN A 129 -22.88 -0.30 -3.38
C GLN A 129 -23.71 -1.41 -2.71
N ARG A 130 -24.53 -2.09 -3.53
CA ARG A 130 -25.35 -3.22 -3.08
C ARG A 130 -24.46 -4.41 -2.74
N SER A 131 -24.76 -5.10 -1.64
CA SER A 131 -24.11 -6.37 -1.30
C SER A 131 -24.28 -7.40 -2.43
N ARG A 132 -23.24 -8.19 -2.68
CA ARG A 132 -23.11 -9.15 -3.77
C ARG A 132 -22.96 -8.56 -5.18
N SER A 133 -22.74 -7.26 -5.30
CA SER A 133 -22.38 -6.66 -6.59
C SER A 133 -20.95 -7.05 -6.96
N GLU A 134 -20.73 -7.37 -8.24
CA GLU A 134 -19.38 -7.51 -8.80
C GLU A 134 -18.82 -6.11 -9.07
N LEU A 135 -17.65 -5.82 -8.53
CA LEU A 135 -16.99 -4.53 -8.64
C LEU A 135 -15.54 -4.72 -9.11
N LEU A 136 -15.03 -3.69 -9.79
CA LEU A 136 -13.60 -3.49 -10.00
C LEU A 136 -13.12 -2.44 -9.00
N VAL A 137 -12.07 -2.73 -8.27
CA VAL A 137 -11.37 -1.78 -7.40
C VAL A 137 -9.91 -1.72 -7.82
N ALA A 138 -9.29 -0.56 -7.70
CA ALA A 138 -7.90 -0.37 -8.09
C ALA A 138 -7.14 0.37 -7.01
N GLY A 139 -5.87 0.02 -6.82
CA GLY A 139 -5.08 0.67 -5.79
C GLY A 139 -3.65 0.16 -5.67
N VAL A 140 -2.92 0.82 -4.78
CA VAL A 140 -1.59 0.45 -4.34
C VAL A 140 -1.69 -0.67 -3.33
N LYS A 141 -0.93 -1.74 -3.51
CA LYS A 141 -0.84 -2.82 -2.53
C LYS A 141 -0.13 -2.35 -1.28
N VAL A 142 -0.87 -2.19 -0.18
CA VAL A 142 -0.33 -1.78 1.12
C VAL A 142 -0.11 -2.94 2.08
N ALA A 143 -0.89 -4.02 1.95
CA ALA A 143 -0.69 -5.21 2.77
C ALA A 143 -1.08 -6.50 2.03
N THR A 144 -0.29 -7.55 2.24
CA THR A 144 -0.65 -8.91 1.86
C THR A 144 -0.36 -9.84 3.02
N GLN A 145 -1.39 -10.53 3.51
CA GLN A 145 -1.28 -11.46 4.62
C GLN A 145 -1.77 -12.83 4.19
N THR A 146 -1.02 -13.86 4.56
CA THR A 146 -1.43 -15.26 4.35
C THR A 146 -1.35 -16.01 5.67
N PRO A 147 -2.32 -15.76 6.58
CA PRO A 147 -2.29 -16.39 7.89
C PRO A 147 -2.35 -17.92 7.76
N PRO A 148 -1.64 -18.65 8.63
CA PRO A 148 -1.65 -20.10 8.62
C PRO A 148 -3.05 -20.59 9.04
N ILE A 149 -3.66 -21.46 8.25
CA ILE A 149 -4.91 -22.11 8.63
C ILE A 149 -4.74 -23.62 8.76
N ARG A 150 -5.39 -24.20 9.78
CA ARG A 150 -5.30 -25.64 10.10
C ARG A 150 -5.73 -26.56 8.96
N SER A 151 -6.60 -26.08 8.07
CA SER A 151 -7.10 -26.86 6.94
C SER A 151 -6.13 -26.96 5.75
N GLY A 152 -4.98 -26.27 5.78
CA GLY A 152 -4.01 -26.25 4.67
C GLY A 152 -4.43 -25.41 3.45
N ARG A 153 -5.69 -25.00 3.38
CA ARG A 153 -6.22 -24.17 2.28
C ARG A 153 -5.74 -22.72 2.43
N ARG A 154 -4.84 -22.25 1.58
CA ARG A 154 -4.34 -20.87 1.73
C ARG A 154 -5.46 -19.85 1.49
N VAL A 155 -5.51 -18.80 2.30
CA VAL A 155 -6.30 -17.59 2.05
C VAL A 155 -5.36 -16.40 2.03
N VAL A 156 -5.53 -15.52 1.05
CA VAL A 156 -4.76 -14.27 0.94
C VAL A 156 -5.68 -13.10 1.26
N PHE A 157 -5.29 -12.32 2.26
CA PHE A 157 -5.88 -11.01 2.53
C PHE A 157 -5.01 -9.95 1.87
N LEU A 158 -5.62 -9.16 1.01
CA LEU A 158 -4.99 -8.07 0.28
C LEU A 158 -5.68 -6.77 0.69
N THR A 159 -4.90 -5.76 1.08
CA THR A 159 -5.40 -4.41 1.27
C THR A 159 -4.79 -3.52 0.19
N LEU A 160 -5.64 -2.79 -0.52
CA LEU A 160 -5.27 -1.78 -1.51
C LEU A 160 -5.56 -0.38 -0.96
N ASP A 161 -4.79 0.61 -1.36
CA ASP A 161 -5.09 2.03 -1.15
C ASP A 161 -5.35 2.73 -2.48
N ASP A 162 -6.47 3.43 -2.58
CA ASP A 162 -6.95 4.06 -3.81
C ASP A 162 -6.95 5.60 -3.73
N SER A 163 -6.22 6.19 -2.77
CA SER A 163 -6.23 7.61 -2.33
C SER A 163 -7.45 8.01 -1.49
N THR A 164 -8.53 7.24 -1.52
CA THR A 164 -9.79 7.56 -0.85
C THR A 164 -10.00 6.74 0.41
N GLY A 165 -9.26 5.64 0.54
CA GLY A 165 -9.19 4.80 1.71
C GLY A 165 -8.74 3.37 1.36
N PRO A 166 -8.54 2.54 2.39
CA PRO A 166 -8.18 1.15 2.19
C PRO A 166 -9.36 0.36 1.60
N VAL A 167 -9.06 -0.62 0.76
CA VAL A 167 -9.99 -1.60 0.23
C VAL A 167 -9.47 -3.00 0.53
N ASP A 168 -10.23 -3.76 1.31
CA ASP A 168 -9.87 -5.14 1.66
C ASP A 168 -10.47 -6.13 0.65
N ALA A 169 -9.61 -7.00 0.11
CA ALA A 169 -9.96 -8.07 -0.81
C ALA A 169 -9.42 -9.41 -0.29
N THR A 170 -10.24 -10.45 -0.36
CA THR A 170 -9.87 -11.81 0.09
C THR A 170 -9.87 -12.78 -1.08
N PHE A 171 -8.70 -13.37 -1.36
CA PHE A 171 -8.55 -14.44 -2.34
C PHE A 171 -8.60 -15.79 -1.63
N PHE A 172 -9.68 -16.51 -1.85
CA PHE A 172 -9.79 -17.91 -1.46
C PHE A 172 -9.01 -18.80 -2.45
N GLU A 173 -8.76 -20.04 -2.05
CA GLU A 173 -7.96 -21.00 -2.82
C GLU A 173 -8.46 -21.20 -4.26
N ASP A 174 -9.78 -21.17 -4.47
CA ASP A 174 -10.45 -21.29 -5.77
C ASP A 174 -10.15 -20.12 -6.73
N ALA A 175 -9.80 -18.96 -6.18
CA ALA A 175 -9.44 -17.76 -6.93
C ALA A 175 -7.93 -17.57 -7.07
N GLN A 176 -7.08 -18.34 -6.39
CA GLN A 176 -5.64 -18.05 -6.36
C GLN A 176 -4.90 -18.51 -7.61
N GLY A 177 -5.32 -19.60 -8.27
CA GLY A 177 -4.53 -20.26 -9.32
C GLY A 177 -4.01 -19.31 -10.41
N PRO A 178 -4.89 -18.60 -11.15
CA PRO A 178 -4.46 -17.70 -12.21
C PRO A 178 -3.82 -16.40 -11.71
N TYR A 179 -4.14 -15.97 -10.48
CA TYR A 179 -3.90 -14.59 -10.04
C TYR A 179 -2.85 -14.46 -8.92
N ALA A 180 -2.39 -15.56 -8.32
CA ALA A 180 -1.47 -15.53 -7.19
C ALA A 180 -0.16 -14.82 -7.53
N GLN A 181 0.42 -15.09 -8.71
CA GLN A 181 1.64 -14.41 -9.14
C GLN A 181 1.46 -12.88 -9.21
N THR A 182 0.34 -12.41 -9.76
CA THR A 182 0.01 -10.98 -9.81
C THR A 182 -0.21 -10.40 -8.42
N VAL A 183 -0.97 -11.06 -7.55
CA VAL A 183 -1.25 -10.58 -6.18
C VAL A 183 0.04 -10.44 -5.36
N PHE A 184 0.96 -11.39 -5.46
CA PHE A 184 2.25 -11.32 -4.76
C PHE A 184 3.28 -10.45 -5.49
N GLY A 185 3.24 -10.42 -6.82
CA GLY A 185 4.26 -9.79 -7.66
C GLY A 185 4.03 -8.33 -8.02
N SER A 186 2.79 -7.89 -8.07
CA SER A 186 2.45 -6.55 -8.55
C SER A 186 2.18 -5.58 -7.41
N TRP A 187 2.61 -4.33 -7.56
CA TRP A 187 2.38 -3.28 -6.57
C TRP A 187 1.11 -2.48 -6.87
N LEU A 188 0.86 -2.14 -8.13
CA LEU A 188 -0.39 -1.51 -8.59
C LEU A 188 -1.33 -2.59 -9.13
N LEU A 189 -2.53 -2.67 -8.55
CA LEU A 189 -3.46 -3.75 -8.83
C LEU A 189 -4.83 -3.22 -9.22
N VAL A 190 -5.48 -3.94 -10.14
CA VAL A 190 -6.93 -3.92 -10.34
C VAL A 190 -7.48 -5.26 -9.88
N VAL A 191 -8.47 -5.25 -9.00
CA VAL A 191 -9.09 -6.45 -8.42
C VAL A 191 -10.56 -6.48 -8.80
N ARG A 192 -10.98 -7.61 -9.39
CA ARG A 192 -12.39 -7.97 -9.56
C ARG A 192 -12.84 -8.74 -8.34
N GLY A 193 -13.98 -8.38 -7.77
CA GLY A 193 -14.54 -9.12 -6.65
C GLY A 193 -16.00 -8.85 -6.38
N GLU A 194 -16.60 -9.74 -5.61
CA GLU A 194 -17.97 -9.62 -5.13
C GLU A 194 -17.98 -8.91 -3.77
N LEU A 195 -18.71 -7.80 -3.65
CA LEU A 195 -18.82 -7.04 -2.41
C LEU A 195 -19.53 -7.84 -1.32
N ARG A 196 -18.90 -7.93 -0.15
CA ARG A 196 -19.43 -8.52 1.08
C ARG A 196 -19.55 -7.45 2.14
N ARG A 197 -20.71 -7.40 2.80
CA ARG A 197 -20.98 -6.49 3.92
C ARG A 197 -20.99 -7.30 5.21
N THR A 198 -20.27 -6.81 6.22
CA THR A 198 -20.16 -7.41 7.55
C THR A 198 -20.41 -6.35 8.61
N GLY A 199 -21.48 -6.49 9.39
CA GLY A 199 -21.87 -5.49 10.38
C GLY A 199 -22.36 -4.17 9.74
N HIS A 200 -22.34 -3.08 10.51
CA HIS A 200 -22.94 -1.81 10.10
C HIS A 200 -22.12 -1.05 9.04
N ARG A 201 -20.78 -1.11 9.12
CA ARG A 201 -19.86 -0.39 8.20
C ARG A 201 -18.73 -1.25 7.63
N GLY A 202 -18.71 -2.56 7.89
CA GLY A 202 -17.69 -3.43 7.31
C GLY A 202 -18.03 -3.77 5.87
N VAL A 203 -17.11 -3.49 4.96
CA VAL A 203 -17.15 -3.90 3.55
C VAL A 203 -15.83 -4.57 3.18
N SER A 204 -15.90 -5.66 2.42
CA SER A 204 -14.73 -6.31 1.84
C SER A 204 -15.12 -6.98 0.53
N LEU A 205 -14.16 -7.24 -0.36
CA LEU A 205 -14.40 -7.97 -1.59
C LEU A 205 -13.99 -9.44 -1.42
N ARG A 206 -14.87 -10.36 -1.83
CA ARG A 206 -14.43 -11.72 -2.20
C ARG A 206 -13.81 -11.61 -3.59
N ALA A 207 -12.49 -11.66 -3.67
CA ALA A 207 -11.78 -11.48 -4.92
C ALA A 207 -11.99 -12.69 -5.86
N THR A 208 -12.18 -12.39 -7.14
CA THR A 208 -12.39 -13.36 -8.22
C THR A 208 -11.44 -13.16 -9.39
N GLY A 209 -10.67 -12.07 -9.41
CA GLY A 209 -9.64 -11.79 -10.40
C GLY A 209 -8.71 -10.67 -9.97
N ALA A 210 -7.47 -10.66 -10.46
CA ALA A 210 -6.52 -9.58 -10.24
C ALA A 210 -5.60 -9.39 -11.45
N TRP A 211 -5.31 -8.15 -11.78
CA TRP A 211 -4.43 -7.75 -12.88
C TRP A 211 -3.47 -6.67 -12.42
N GLU A 212 -2.32 -6.63 -13.04
CA GLU A 212 -1.37 -5.54 -12.86
C GLU A 212 -1.89 -4.29 -13.58
N LEU A 213 -1.96 -3.17 -12.86
CA LEU A 213 -2.60 -1.97 -13.37
C LEU A 213 -1.84 -1.41 -14.58
N SER A 214 -0.50 -1.45 -14.56
CA SER A 214 0.32 -0.90 -15.64
C SER A 214 0.16 -1.66 -16.95
N GLU A 215 0.00 -2.98 -16.91
CA GLU A 215 -0.31 -3.85 -18.05
C GLU A 215 -1.65 -3.48 -18.67
N LEU A 216 -2.71 -3.35 -17.86
CA LEU A 216 -4.03 -2.94 -18.35
C LEU A 216 -4.01 -1.51 -18.91
N HIS A 217 -3.31 -0.59 -18.25
CA HIS A 217 -3.14 0.77 -18.72
C HIS A 217 -2.34 0.82 -20.04
N GLY A 218 -1.35 -0.05 -20.19
CA GLY A 218 -0.60 -0.25 -21.43
C GLY A 218 -1.48 -0.75 -22.57
N LEU A 219 -2.35 -1.73 -22.29
CA LEU A 219 -3.34 -2.23 -23.26
C LEU A 219 -4.32 -1.14 -23.66
N TRP A 220 -4.87 -0.40 -22.70
CA TRP A 220 -5.77 0.72 -22.96
C TRP A 220 -5.17 1.76 -23.92
N ARG A 221 -3.89 2.11 -23.73
CA ARG A 221 -3.19 3.06 -24.60
C ARG A 221 -2.98 2.53 -26.03
N ARG A 222 -2.90 1.22 -26.23
CA ARG A 222 -2.66 0.62 -27.55
C ARG A 222 -3.95 0.30 -28.30
N GLU A 223 -4.95 -0.22 -27.58
CA GLU A 223 -6.12 -0.91 -28.17
C GLU A 223 -7.46 -0.37 -27.66
N GLY A 224 -7.45 0.59 -26.72
CA GLY A 224 -8.66 1.19 -26.17
C GLY A 224 -9.28 0.42 -25.01
N ILE A 225 -10.43 0.91 -24.51
CA ILE A 225 -11.04 0.39 -23.28
C ILE A 225 -11.78 -0.93 -23.51
N ASP A 226 -12.34 -1.13 -24.70
CA ASP A 226 -13.05 -2.37 -25.06
C ASP A 226 -12.12 -3.58 -24.97
N ALA A 227 -10.88 -3.46 -25.45
CA ALA A 227 -9.87 -4.52 -25.33
C ALA A 227 -9.55 -4.89 -23.87
N VAL A 228 -9.56 -3.90 -22.97
CA VAL A 228 -9.35 -4.14 -21.53
C VAL A 228 -10.55 -4.86 -20.93
N HIS A 229 -11.76 -4.43 -21.28
CA HIS A 229 -12.99 -5.11 -20.84
C HIS A 229 -13.05 -6.55 -21.33
N ASP A 230 -12.71 -6.82 -22.59
CA ASP A 230 -12.67 -8.16 -23.17
C ASP A 230 -11.66 -9.05 -22.46
N LEU A 231 -10.46 -8.53 -22.16
CA LEU A 231 -9.44 -9.25 -21.40
C LEU A 231 -9.93 -9.62 -19.99
N ILE A 232 -10.57 -8.69 -19.28
CA ILE A 232 -11.13 -8.93 -17.94
C ILE A 232 -12.31 -9.91 -18.00
N ALA A 233 -13.14 -9.82 -19.03
CA ALA A 233 -14.32 -10.66 -19.22
C ALA A 233 -13.94 -12.11 -19.56
N ALA A 234 -12.90 -12.31 -20.38
CA ALA A 234 -12.39 -13.64 -20.75
C ALA A 234 -11.64 -14.35 -19.61
N ALA A 235 -11.24 -13.61 -18.57
CA ALA A 235 -10.43 -14.16 -17.50
C ALA A 235 -11.22 -15.16 -16.61
N PRO A 236 -10.60 -16.32 -16.25
CA PRO A 236 -11.27 -17.38 -15.51
C PRO A 236 -11.94 -16.89 -14.22
N ARG A 237 -13.14 -17.41 -13.91
CA ARG A 237 -13.83 -17.14 -12.65
C ARG A 237 -13.66 -18.33 -11.69
N PRO A 238 -13.66 -18.09 -10.36
CA PRO A 238 -13.64 -19.18 -9.40
C PRO A 238 -14.85 -20.10 -9.57
N GLY A 239 -14.60 -21.38 -9.80
CA GLY A 239 -15.64 -22.39 -10.04
C GLY A 239 -15.92 -22.71 -11.52
N ASP A 240 -15.34 -21.96 -12.47
CA ASP A 240 -15.39 -22.35 -13.88
C ASP A 240 -14.62 -23.66 -14.06
N ARG A 241 -15.29 -24.69 -14.59
CA ARG A 241 -14.59 -25.86 -15.13
C ARG A 241 -13.91 -25.42 -16.43
N PRO A 242 -12.64 -25.76 -16.67
CA PRO A 242 -12.00 -25.43 -17.94
C PRO A 242 -12.84 -26.00 -19.09
N SER A 243 -13.38 -25.10 -19.91
CA SER A 243 -14.16 -25.43 -21.10
C SER A 243 -13.23 -26.12 -22.10
N GLY A 244 -13.20 -27.45 -22.04
CA GLY A 244 -12.34 -28.32 -22.84
C GLY A 244 -12.44 -29.80 -22.46
N ALA A 245 -12.94 -30.14 -21.27
CA ALA A 245 -13.21 -31.53 -20.90
C ALA A 245 -14.61 -31.96 -21.39
N ALA A 246 -14.69 -32.46 -22.63
CA ALA A 246 -15.83 -33.24 -23.08
C ALA A 246 -16.03 -34.45 -22.14
N PRO A 247 -17.26 -34.78 -21.73
CA PRO A 247 -17.50 -35.96 -20.91
C PRO A 247 -17.36 -37.21 -21.80
N GLY A 248 -16.20 -37.89 -21.75
CA GLY A 248 -16.12 -39.25 -22.29
C GLY A 248 -14.85 -39.71 -23.00
N THR A 249 -13.78 -38.92 -23.11
CA THR A 249 -12.53 -39.43 -23.70
C THR A 249 -11.38 -39.33 -22.69
N ALA A 250 -11.03 -40.49 -22.12
CA ALA A 250 -9.78 -40.69 -21.43
C ALA A 250 -8.63 -40.46 -22.41
N ALA A 251 -8.01 -39.29 -22.33
CA ALA A 251 -6.73 -38.98 -22.95
C ALA A 251 -5.80 -38.39 -21.88
N THR A 252 -4.61 -38.93 -21.88
CA THR A 252 -3.56 -38.87 -20.86
C THR A 252 -2.94 -37.48 -20.74
N GLU A 253 -3.59 -36.55 -20.04
CA GLU A 253 -2.90 -35.42 -19.44
C GLU A 253 -3.24 -35.38 -17.95
N ALA A 254 -2.25 -35.76 -17.15
CA ALA A 254 -2.35 -35.78 -15.71
C ALA A 254 -2.80 -34.39 -15.22
N PRO A 255 -3.72 -34.30 -14.24
CA PRO A 255 -3.89 -33.06 -13.52
C PRO A 255 -2.50 -32.65 -13.02
N THR A 256 -2.12 -31.37 -13.13
CA THR A 256 -0.96 -30.87 -12.40
C THR A 256 -1.29 -30.96 -10.91
N GLN A 257 -1.24 -32.16 -10.35
CA GLN A 257 -1.13 -32.44 -8.94
C GLN A 257 0.21 -31.82 -8.54
N ARG A 258 0.20 -30.51 -8.27
CA ARG A 258 1.32 -29.85 -7.62
C ARG A 258 1.48 -30.56 -6.28
N ARG A 259 2.61 -31.24 -6.12
CA ARG A 259 2.91 -32.06 -4.94
C ARG A 259 2.83 -31.15 -3.71
N VAL A 260 1.84 -31.41 -2.86
CA VAL A 260 1.66 -30.74 -1.59
C VAL A 260 2.63 -31.37 -0.60
N LEU A 261 3.58 -30.58 -0.10
CA LEU A 261 4.51 -31.04 0.93
C LEU A 261 3.76 -31.17 2.26
N VAL A 262 3.64 -32.40 2.75
CA VAL A 262 3.00 -32.70 4.04
C VAL A 262 4.10 -32.88 5.08
N HIS A 263 4.10 -32.06 6.13
CA HIS A 263 5.01 -32.18 7.25
C HIS A 263 4.62 -33.38 8.15
N SER A 264 5.54 -33.88 8.97
CA SER A 264 5.29 -34.95 9.95
C SER A 264 4.19 -34.62 10.96
N SER A 265 3.80 -33.35 11.09
CA SER A 265 2.69 -32.87 11.93
C SER A 265 1.31 -32.97 11.26
N GLY A 266 1.23 -33.46 10.02
CA GLY A 266 0.01 -33.49 9.21
C GLY A 266 -0.35 -32.16 8.54
N PHE A 267 0.48 -31.12 8.71
CA PHE A 267 0.31 -29.85 8.02
C PHE A 267 0.67 -29.97 6.53
N ALA A 268 -0.30 -29.72 5.66
CA ALA A 268 -0.14 -29.68 4.22
C ALA A 268 0.25 -28.26 3.76
N MET A 269 1.47 -28.10 3.27
CA MET A 269 1.98 -26.82 2.77
C MET A 269 1.34 -26.47 1.43
N SER A 270 0.86 -25.22 1.30
CA SER A 270 0.18 -24.75 0.10
C SER A 270 1.07 -24.89 -1.15
N PRO A 271 0.51 -25.25 -2.32
CA PRO A 271 1.22 -25.29 -3.60
C PRO A 271 1.87 -23.96 -4.04
N TYR A 272 1.57 -22.87 -3.34
CA TYR A 272 2.03 -21.51 -3.60
C TYR A 272 2.89 -20.94 -2.47
N SER A 273 3.30 -21.77 -1.51
CA SER A 273 4.16 -21.38 -0.38
C SER A 273 5.55 -20.91 -0.81
N ASP A 274 5.95 -21.23 -2.03
CA ASP A 274 7.19 -20.84 -2.70
C ASP A 274 7.08 -19.50 -3.46
N ILE A 275 5.86 -18.98 -3.68
CA ILE A 275 5.66 -17.67 -4.31
C ILE A 275 6.20 -16.59 -3.37
N LYS A 276 7.41 -16.12 -3.67
CA LYS A 276 7.98 -14.90 -3.11
C LYS A 276 7.31 -13.69 -3.74
N PRO A 277 7.06 -12.60 -2.99
CA PRO A 277 6.65 -11.33 -3.59
C PRO A 277 7.66 -10.94 -4.67
N ALA A 278 7.20 -10.38 -5.79
CA ALA A 278 8.13 -9.95 -6.83
C ALA A 278 8.83 -8.64 -6.43
N GLY A 279 10.05 -8.50 -6.94
CA GLY A 279 11.06 -7.58 -6.46
C GLY A 279 12.19 -8.32 -5.73
N GLU A 280 13.31 -7.62 -5.52
CA GLU A 280 14.24 -8.03 -4.48
C GLU A 280 13.49 -8.10 -3.13
N ASP A 281 13.98 -8.88 -2.16
CA ASP A 281 13.40 -8.95 -0.80
C ASP A 281 13.05 -7.51 -0.33
N PRO A 282 11.93 -7.23 0.36
CA PRO A 282 11.68 -5.88 0.88
C PRO A 282 12.86 -5.34 1.71
N LYS A 283 13.72 -6.22 2.26
CA LYS A 283 15.02 -5.85 2.86
C LYS A 283 16.11 -5.42 1.86
N GLN A 284 16.02 -5.81 0.61
CA GLN A 284 16.95 -5.54 -0.49
C GLN A 284 16.49 -4.34 -1.35
N VAL A 285 15.19 -4.18 -1.66
CA VAL A 285 14.65 -2.91 -2.20
C VAL A 285 14.95 -1.77 -1.22
N ALA A 286 14.78 -2.04 0.07
CA ALA A 286 15.24 -1.19 1.15
C ALA A 286 16.75 -0.88 1.13
N ARG A 287 17.63 -1.84 0.78
CA ARG A 287 19.09 -1.63 0.76
C ARG A 287 19.59 -0.93 -0.50
N LYS A 288 18.85 -1.06 -1.61
CA LYS A 288 19.22 -0.48 -2.91
C LYS A 288 18.81 0.99 -3.01
N LEU A 289 17.71 1.37 -2.33
CA LEU A 289 17.25 2.75 -2.18
C LEU A 289 17.77 3.41 -0.88
N TRP A 290 18.11 2.64 0.16
CA TRP A 290 18.70 3.17 1.40
C TRP A 290 20.14 2.71 1.60
N HIS A 291 21.08 3.64 1.42
CA HIS A 291 22.41 3.54 2.02
C HIS A 291 22.26 3.52 3.55
N ARG A 292 22.35 2.34 4.16
CA ARG A 292 22.68 2.24 5.58
C ARG A 292 24.19 2.23 5.70
N SER A 293 24.76 3.25 6.33
CA SER A 293 26.12 3.20 6.87
C SER A 293 26.28 1.89 7.67
N PRO A 294 27.35 1.11 7.45
CA PRO A 294 27.70 0.04 8.37
C PRO A 294 27.93 0.70 9.73
N GLY A 295 27.04 0.43 10.69
CA GLY A 295 27.25 0.88 12.06
C GLY A 295 28.65 0.49 12.51
N SER A 296 29.39 1.47 13.03
CA SER A 296 30.73 1.26 13.56
C SER A 296 30.70 0.14 14.60
N PRO A 297 31.64 -0.83 14.56
CA PRO A 297 31.74 -1.84 15.59
C PRO A 297 32.18 -1.15 16.88
N GLY A 298 31.27 -1.07 17.84
CA GLY A 298 31.52 -0.80 19.25
C GLY A 298 31.04 -1.98 20.06
#